data_AF-A4G2Z8-F1
#
_entry.id   AF-A4G2Z8-F1
#
_cell.length_a   1.000
_cell.length_b   1.000
_cell.length_c   1.000
_cell.angle_alpha   90.00
_cell.angle_beta   90.00
_cell.angle_gamma   90.00
#
_symmetry.space_group_name_H-M   'P 1'
#
loop_
_entity.id
_entity.type
_entity.pdbx_description
1 polymer ?
#
loop_
_entity_poly.entity_id
_entity_poly.type
_entity_poly.pdbx_seq_one_letter_code
_entity_poly.pdbx_strand_id
1 'polypeptide(L)'
;MSSFLNCQHCSHQIHVSAPACPKCGAPTAKASSPAVNVSNTIVWILAFAPLIGLILESFMAGALAQSEYDAAQAMASSKYWYISLILNIGLSAAEDARLKKEGFDTSSFGKFFFLVPVFLWKRAKAFNQSPAYFWTWIGMFLFATISTAFIGS
;
A
#
# COMPACT_ATOMS: atom_id res chain seq x y z
N MET A 1 -10.35 1.03 -37.71
CA MET A 1 -9.48 0.87 -36.53
C MET A 1 -10.38 0.72 -35.31
N SER A 2 -10.38 -0.45 -34.67
CA SER A 2 -11.16 -0.65 -33.44
C SER A 2 -10.45 0.03 -32.28
N SER A 3 -11.13 0.96 -31.61
CA SER A 3 -10.58 1.67 -30.45
C SER A 3 -11.06 0.99 -29.17
N PHE A 4 -10.12 0.68 -28.28
CA PHE A 4 -10.38 0.05 -26.98
C PHE A 4 -9.88 0.96 -25.86
N LEU A 5 -10.57 0.93 -24.72
CA LEU A 5 -10.20 1.67 -23.51
C LEU A 5 -10.30 0.77 -22.29
N ASN A 6 -9.55 1.07 -21.23
CA ASN A 6 -9.63 0.32 -19.97
C ASN A 6 -10.73 0.89 -19.10
N CYS A 7 -11.60 0.02 -18.58
CA CYS A 7 -12.61 0.38 -17.61
C CYS A 7 -11.94 0.93 -16.34
N GLN A 8 -12.27 2.15 -15.95
CA GLN A 8 -11.63 2.82 -14.80
C GLN A 8 -11.99 2.20 -13.43
N HIS A 9 -12.98 1.29 -13.38
CA HIS A 9 -13.46 0.66 -12.15
C HIS A 9 -12.87 -0.74 -11.90
N CYS A 10 -12.58 -1.50 -12.97
CA CYS A 10 -12.08 -2.87 -12.86
C CYS A 10 -10.89 -3.18 -13.80
N SER A 11 -10.43 -2.18 -14.55
CA SER A 11 -9.37 -2.25 -15.56
C SER A 11 -9.53 -3.31 -16.65
N HIS A 12 -10.77 -3.73 -16.89
CA HIS A 12 -11.10 -4.57 -18.03
C HIS A 12 -11.06 -3.76 -19.33
N GLN A 13 -10.44 -4.29 -20.38
CA GLN A 13 -10.49 -3.70 -21.71
C GLN A 13 -11.90 -3.78 -22.27
N ILE A 14 -12.44 -2.64 -22.68
CA ILE A 14 -13.77 -2.53 -23.28
C ILE A 14 -13.68 -1.77 -24.59
N HIS A 15 -14.55 -2.12 -25.52
CA HIS A 15 -14.67 -1.36 -26.76
C HIS A 15 -15.28 0.01 -26.46
N VAL A 16 -14.81 1.07 -27.13
CA VAL A 16 -15.26 2.45 -26.86
C VAL A 16 -16.77 2.66 -27.07
N SER A 17 -17.42 1.80 -27.86
CA SER A 17 -18.87 1.86 -28.11
C SER A 17 -19.71 1.08 -27.10
N ALA A 18 -19.11 0.38 -26.13
CA ALA A 18 -19.86 -0.34 -25.11
C ALA A 18 -20.61 0.67 -24.21
N PRO A 19 -21.87 0.44 -23.81
CA PRO A 19 -22.60 1.35 -22.91
C PRO A 19 -22.20 1.20 -21.43
N ALA A 20 -21.72 0.02 -21.03
CA ALA A 20 -21.17 -0.26 -19.71
C ALA A 20 -20.08 -1.33 -19.79
N CYS A 21 -19.25 -1.44 -18.75
CA CYS A 21 -18.28 -2.50 -18.63
C CYS A 21 -18.96 -3.86 -18.39
N PRO A 22 -18.70 -4.89 -19.21
CA PRO A 22 -19.33 -6.21 -19.06
C PRO A 22 -18.85 -6.95 -17.79
N LYS A 23 -17.70 -6.54 -17.22
CA LYS A 23 -17.14 -7.18 -16.03
C LYS A 23 -17.67 -6.60 -14.72
N CYS A 24 -17.86 -5.29 -14.63
CA CYS A 24 -18.22 -4.62 -13.38
C CYS A 24 -19.46 -3.71 -13.46
N GLY A 25 -20.12 -3.62 -14.62
CA GLY A 25 -21.32 -2.80 -14.81
C GLY A 25 -21.11 -1.28 -14.80
N ALA A 26 -19.86 -0.80 -14.69
CA ALA A 26 -19.57 0.64 -14.65
C ALA A 26 -19.92 1.32 -15.99
N PRO A 27 -20.63 2.47 -15.99
CA PRO A 27 -21.00 3.19 -17.22
C PRO A 27 -19.78 3.68 -18.00
N THR A 28 -19.80 3.57 -19.32
CA THR A 28 -18.66 3.94 -20.18
C THR A 28 -18.43 5.45 -20.27
N ALA A 29 -19.44 6.27 -19.91
CA ALA A 29 -19.28 7.73 -19.78
C ALA A 29 -18.25 8.14 -18.71
N LYS A 30 -17.99 7.28 -17.70
CA LYS A 30 -16.87 7.45 -16.74
C LYS A 30 -15.53 6.92 -17.28
N ALA A 31 -15.55 6.17 -18.39
CA ALA A 31 -14.39 5.49 -18.94
C ALA A 31 -13.60 6.33 -19.98
N SER A 32 -14.16 7.45 -20.45
CA SER A 32 -13.53 8.40 -21.37
C SER A 32 -13.11 9.74 -20.72
N SER A 33 -13.37 9.94 -19.43
CA SER A 33 -12.90 11.11 -18.68
C SER A 33 -11.38 11.06 -18.50
N PRO A 34 -10.67 12.21 -18.39
CA PRO A 34 -9.24 12.21 -18.06
C PRO A 34 -9.00 11.32 -16.85
N ALA A 35 -7.90 10.57 -16.87
CA ALA A 35 -7.51 9.56 -15.88
C ALA A 35 -8.12 9.87 -14.51
N VAL A 36 -9.01 9.00 -14.03
CA VAL A 36 -9.55 9.13 -12.67
C VAL A 36 -8.35 9.27 -11.75
N ASN A 37 -8.23 10.43 -11.11
CA ASN A 37 -7.14 10.76 -10.21
C ASN A 37 -7.38 9.99 -8.90
N VAL A 38 -7.16 8.67 -8.94
CA VAL A 38 -7.20 7.83 -7.75
C VAL A 38 -6.12 8.35 -6.84
N SER A 39 -6.53 8.91 -5.69
CA SER A 39 -5.60 9.48 -4.74
C SER A 39 -4.55 8.43 -4.34
N ASN A 40 -3.30 8.84 -4.42
CA ASN A 40 -2.16 8.01 -4.05
C ASN A 40 -1.63 8.36 -2.64
N THR A 41 -2.32 9.22 -1.90
CA THR A 41 -1.84 9.73 -0.61
C THR A 41 -1.60 8.61 0.40
N ILE A 42 -2.59 7.75 0.65
CA ILE A 42 -2.43 6.64 1.61
C ILE A 42 -1.40 5.62 1.11
N VAL A 43 -1.30 5.40 -0.20
CA VAL A 43 -0.29 4.50 -0.78
C VAL A 43 1.12 5.01 -0.60
N TRP A 44 1.33 6.33 -0.70
CA TRP A 44 2.61 6.94 -0.39
C TRP A 44 2.92 6.87 1.10
N ILE A 45 1.95 7.11 1.98
CA ILE A 45 2.13 6.88 3.42
C ILE A 45 2.51 5.42 3.68
N LEU A 46 1.81 4.48 3.03
CA LEU A 46 2.10 3.04 3.10
C LEU A 46 3.50 2.73 2.59
N ALA A 47 3.97 3.37 1.52
CA ALA A 47 5.32 3.19 0.99
C ALA A 47 6.41 3.57 2.01
N PHE A 48 6.15 4.55 2.88
CA PHE A 48 7.03 4.93 3.98
C PHE A 48 6.72 4.20 5.29
N ALA A 49 5.72 3.30 5.32
CA ALA A 49 5.33 2.58 6.53
C ALA A 49 6.47 1.81 7.21
N PRO A 50 7.46 1.20 6.51
CA PRO A 50 8.59 0.58 7.19
C PRO A 50 9.42 1.57 8.02
N LEU A 51 9.63 2.78 7.51
CA LEU A 51 10.36 3.83 8.22
C LEU A 51 9.53 4.42 9.37
N ILE A 52 8.24 4.67 9.13
CA ILE A 52 7.31 5.13 10.18
C ILE A 52 7.23 4.10 11.31
N GLY A 53 7.15 2.82 10.96
CA GLY A 53 7.14 1.71 11.91
C GLY A 53 8.41 1.69 12.78
N LEU A 54 9.59 1.83 12.17
CA LEU A 54 10.86 1.94 12.90
C LEU A 54 10.88 3.12 13.88
N ILE A 55 10.37 4.28 13.48
CA ILE A 55 10.26 5.46 14.37
C ILE A 55 9.33 5.17 15.54
N LEU A 56 8.17 4.54 15.29
CA LEU A 56 7.22 4.18 16.34
C LEU A 56 7.78 3.14 17.31
N GLU A 57 8.50 2.14 16.80
CA GLU A 57 9.21 1.15 17.64
C GLU A 57 10.26 1.82 18.52
N SER A 58 11.05 2.72 17.95
CA SER A 58 12.07 3.50 18.68
C SER A 58 11.44 4.38 19.75
N PHE A 59 10.31 5.01 19.43
CA PHE A 59 9.55 5.79 20.39
C PHE A 59 9.04 4.93 21.54
N MET A 60 8.49 3.75 21.26
CA MET A 60 8.01 2.83 22.30
C MET A 60 9.14 2.26 23.16
N ALA A 61 10.29 1.96 22.55
CA ALA A 61 11.48 1.56 23.28
C ALA A 61 11.95 2.67 24.23
N GLY A 62 12.07 3.91 23.76
CA GLY A 62 12.48 5.04 24.58
C GLY A 62 11.47 5.41 25.67
N ALA A 63 10.16 5.38 25.36
CA ALA A 63 9.12 5.76 26.31
C ALA A 63 8.91 4.75 27.45
N LEU A 64 9.22 3.47 27.22
CA LEU A 64 9.04 2.39 28.21
C LEU A 64 10.34 1.93 28.87
N ALA A 65 11.50 2.35 28.36
CA ALA A 65 12.79 2.00 28.94
C ALA A 65 13.01 2.67 30.30
N GLN A 66 13.68 1.94 31.20
CA GLN A 66 14.11 2.47 32.50
C GLN A 66 15.53 3.06 32.42
N SER A 67 16.28 2.74 31.37
CA SER A 67 17.61 3.23 31.08
C SER A 67 17.89 3.27 29.58
N GLU A 68 18.92 4.01 29.15
CA GLU A 68 19.35 4.02 27.74
C GLU A 68 19.76 2.62 27.25
N TYR A 69 20.35 1.82 28.13
CA TYR A 69 20.72 0.44 27.85
C TYR A 69 19.49 -0.43 27.54
N ASP A 70 18.41 -0.29 28.32
CA ASP A 70 17.17 -1.06 28.10
C ASP A 70 16.51 -0.68 26.77
N ALA A 71 16.54 0.61 26.39
CA ALA A 71 16.02 1.07 25.11
C ALA A 71 16.80 0.46 23.94
N ALA A 72 18.14 0.50 24.01
CA ALA A 72 19.01 -0.10 22.99
C ALA A 72 18.78 -1.61 22.89
N GLN A 73 18.69 -2.31 24.02
CA GLN A 73 18.44 -3.75 24.06
C GLN A 73 17.05 -4.11 23.50
N ALA A 74 16.02 -3.31 23.79
CA ALA A 74 14.68 -3.52 23.23
C ALA A 74 14.66 -3.40 21.69
N MET A 75 15.43 -2.45 21.14
CA MET A 75 15.59 -2.29 19.69
C MET A 75 16.40 -3.43 19.09
N ALA A 76 17.53 -3.81 19.70
CA ALA A 76 18.38 -4.92 19.25
C ALA A 76 17.64 -6.27 19.27
N SER A 77 16.81 -6.51 20.28
CA SER A 77 15.98 -7.72 20.38
C SER A 77 14.70 -7.66 19.54
N SER A 78 14.49 -6.58 18.78
CA SER A 78 13.27 -6.36 17.98
C SER A 78 11.99 -6.49 18.81
N LYS A 79 11.99 -6.09 20.09
CA LYS A 79 10.90 -6.32 21.05
C LYS A 79 9.55 -5.81 20.54
N TYR A 80 9.55 -4.71 19.80
CA TYR A 80 8.35 -4.01 19.33
C TYR A 80 8.03 -4.23 17.84
N TRP A 81 8.64 -5.23 17.19
CA TRP A 81 8.48 -5.51 15.75
C TRP A 81 7.02 -5.60 15.26
N TYR A 82 6.11 -6.02 16.15
CA TYR A 82 4.68 -6.15 15.85
C TYR A 82 4.01 -4.80 15.57
N ILE A 83 4.59 -3.67 16.03
CA ILE A 83 4.09 -2.32 15.76
C ILE A 83 4.20 -2.02 14.27
N SER A 84 5.37 -2.24 13.67
CA SER A 84 5.54 -2.10 12.21
C SER A 84 4.60 -3.02 11.44
N LEU A 85 4.41 -4.27 11.92
CA LEU A 85 3.48 -5.20 11.28
C LEU A 85 2.03 -4.67 11.29
N ILE A 86 1.53 -4.26 12.46
CA ILE A 86 0.16 -3.74 12.62
C ILE A 86 -0.03 -2.48 11.79
N LEU A 87 0.95 -1.56 11.77
CA LEU A 87 0.90 -0.35 10.96
C LEU A 87 0.78 -0.68 9.45
N ASN A 88 1.60 -1.60 8.95
CA ASN A 88 1.63 -1.99 7.54
C ASN A 88 0.30 -2.64 7.10
N ILE A 89 -0.22 -3.57 7.91
CA ILE A 89 -1.51 -4.23 7.65
C ILE A 89 -2.67 -3.23 7.77
N GLY A 90 -2.65 -2.38 8.80
CA GLY A 90 -3.69 -1.38 9.04
C GLY A 90 -3.80 -0.37 7.90
N LEU A 91 -2.66 0.16 7.42
CA LEU A 91 -2.63 1.10 6.31
C LEU A 91 -3.08 0.47 4.98
N SER A 92 -2.70 -0.78 4.70
CA SER A 92 -3.15 -1.46 3.47
C SER A 92 -4.64 -1.80 3.53
N ALA A 93 -5.16 -2.22 4.69
CA ALA A 93 -6.58 -2.47 4.90
C ALA A 93 -7.39 -1.16 4.80
N ALA A 94 -6.87 -0.04 5.31
CA ALA A 94 -7.49 1.27 5.19
C ALA A 94 -7.52 1.76 3.73
N GLU A 95 -6.46 1.52 2.96
CA GLU A 95 -6.45 1.76 1.50
C GLU A 95 -7.55 0.95 0.80
N ASP A 96 -7.61 -0.37 1.03
CA ASP A 96 -8.62 -1.23 0.43
C ASP A 96 -10.05 -0.81 0.80
N ALA A 97 -10.28 -0.49 2.08
CA ALA A 97 -11.56 0.00 2.56
C ALA A 97 -11.95 1.34 1.91
N ARG A 98 -10.98 2.26 1.72
CA ARG A 98 -11.22 3.54 1.02
C ARG A 98 -11.60 3.30 -0.44
N LEU A 99 -10.86 2.45 -1.14
CA LEU A 99 -11.14 2.12 -2.54
C LEU A 99 -12.54 1.50 -2.71
N LYS A 100 -12.93 0.57 -1.81
CA LYS A 100 -14.30 0.02 -1.79
C LYS A 100 -15.35 1.09 -1.53
N LYS A 101 -15.09 2.03 -0.61
CA LYS A 101 -16.00 3.14 -0.30
C LYS A 101 -16.16 4.11 -1.49
N GLU A 102 -15.10 4.31 -2.27
CA GLU A 102 -15.14 5.08 -3.52
C GLU A 102 -15.79 4.31 -4.68
N GLY A 103 -16.19 3.06 -4.43
CA GLY A 103 -16.86 2.20 -5.40
C GLY A 103 -15.90 1.56 -6.38
N PHE A 104 -14.63 1.35 -6.05
CA PHE A 104 -13.72 0.57 -6.89
C PHE A 104 -13.85 -0.93 -6.63
N ASP A 105 -13.71 -1.74 -7.68
CA ASP A 105 -13.69 -3.20 -7.54
C ASP A 105 -12.29 -3.67 -7.13
N THR A 106 -12.12 -3.91 -5.83
CA THR A 106 -10.87 -4.46 -5.28
C THR A 106 -10.90 -5.98 -5.11
N SER A 107 -11.88 -6.69 -5.66
CA SER A 107 -11.97 -8.16 -5.58
C SER A 107 -10.70 -8.86 -6.08
N SER A 108 -10.04 -8.29 -7.10
CA SER A 108 -8.78 -8.77 -7.66
C SER A 108 -7.58 -8.67 -6.69
N PHE A 109 -7.69 -7.84 -5.64
CA PHE A 109 -6.69 -7.68 -4.59
C PHE A 109 -6.80 -8.77 -3.54
N GLY A 110 -7.93 -9.50 -3.48
CA GLY A 110 -8.14 -10.61 -2.55
C GLY A 110 -7.84 -10.23 -1.09
N LYS A 111 -7.31 -11.20 -0.33
CA LYS A 111 -6.84 -10.96 1.05
C LYS A 111 -5.40 -10.41 1.10
N PHE A 112 -4.79 -10.01 -0.02
CA PHE A 112 -3.36 -9.66 -0.06
C PHE A 112 -3.00 -8.36 0.68
N PHE A 113 -3.95 -7.69 1.34
CA PHE A 113 -3.66 -6.56 2.24
C PHE A 113 -2.67 -6.94 3.36
N PHE A 114 -2.64 -8.19 3.83
CA PHE A 114 -1.62 -8.62 4.81
C PHE A 114 -0.20 -8.66 4.23
N LEU A 115 -0.05 -8.64 2.91
CA LEU A 115 1.23 -8.70 2.20
C LEU A 115 1.41 -7.44 1.37
N VAL A 116 1.81 -6.37 2.07
CA VAL A 116 1.93 -5.00 1.54
C VAL A 116 2.61 -4.91 0.16
N PRO A 117 3.77 -5.53 -0.10
CA PRO A 117 4.40 -5.41 -1.42
C PRO A 117 3.53 -5.97 -2.56
N VAL A 118 2.86 -7.10 -2.33
CA VAL A 118 1.94 -7.68 -3.34
C VAL A 118 0.69 -6.82 -3.50
N PHE A 119 0.16 -6.26 -2.42
CA PHE A 119 -0.95 -5.32 -2.46
C PHE A 119 -0.64 -4.08 -3.30
N LEU A 120 0.50 -3.42 -3.03
CA LEU A 120 0.96 -2.25 -3.77
C LEU A 120 1.11 -2.57 -5.26
N TRP A 121 1.76 -3.68 -5.61
CA TRP A 121 1.93 -4.08 -7.00
C TRP A 121 0.60 -4.34 -7.72
N LYS A 122 -0.30 -5.09 -7.08
CA LYS A 122 -1.64 -5.37 -7.63
C LYS A 122 -2.44 -4.10 -7.84
N ARG A 123 -2.40 -3.16 -6.89
CA ARG A 123 -3.03 -1.86 -7.02
C ARG A 123 -2.46 -1.07 -8.21
N ALA A 124 -1.13 -1.04 -8.37
CA ALA A 124 -0.48 -0.34 -9.48
C ALA A 124 -0.97 -0.87 -10.83
N LYS A 125 -1.03 -2.20 -10.97
CA LYS A 125 -1.54 -2.85 -12.17
C LYS A 125 -3.02 -2.60 -12.40
N ALA A 126 -3.84 -2.65 -11.34
CA ALA A 126 -5.28 -2.46 -11.46
C ALA A 126 -5.69 -1.01 -11.74
N PHE A 127 -4.86 -0.01 -11.45
CA PHE A 127 -5.14 1.38 -11.83
C PHE A 127 -4.24 1.89 -12.96
N ASN A 128 -3.46 1.00 -13.59
CA ASN A 128 -2.48 1.33 -14.62
C ASN A 128 -1.53 2.49 -14.21
N GLN A 129 -1.19 2.54 -12.93
CA GLN A 129 -0.29 3.54 -12.35
C GLN A 129 1.15 3.02 -12.32
N SER A 130 2.11 3.93 -12.20
CA SER A 130 3.51 3.52 -12.00
C SER A 130 3.67 2.78 -10.67
N PRO A 131 4.44 1.67 -10.63
CA PRO A 131 4.69 0.92 -9.39
C PRO A 131 5.76 1.61 -8.51
N ALA A 132 5.92 2.94 -8.61
CA ALA A 132 6.99 3.66 -7.91
C ALA A 132 6.92 3.47 -6.39
N TYR A 133 5.73 3.57 -5.82
CA TYR A 133 5.50 3.36 -4.38
C TYR A 133 5.80 1.92 -3.92
N PHE A 134 5.69 0.92 -4.81
CA PHE A 134 6.09 -0.45 -4.48
C PHE A 134 7.61 -0.53 -4.30
N TRP A 135 8.38 0.04 -5.23
CA TRP A 135 9.84 0.09 -5.13
C TRP A 135 10.32 0.93 -3.94
N THR A 136 9.63 2.06 -3.68
CA THR A 136 9.89 2.87 -2.48
C THR A 136 9.67 2.05 -1.22
N TRP A 137 8.59 1.29 -1.12
CA TRP A 137 8.34 0.41 0.03
C TRP A 137 9.45 -0.62 0.22
N ILE A 138 9.90 -1.28 -0.86
CA ILE A 138 11.01 -2.24 -0.80
C ILE A 138 12.28 -1.56 -0.31
N GLY A 139 12.62 -0.38 -0.84
CA GLY A 139 13.78 0.39 -0.41
C GLY A 139 13.71 0.79 1.06
N MET A 140 12.55 1.28 1.53
CA MET A 140 12.33 1.66 2.93
C MET A 140 12.37 0.45 3.86
N PHE A 141 11.82 -0.69 3.44
CA PHE A 141 11.86 -1.92 4.21
C PHE A 141 13.30 -2.42 4.38
N LEU A 142 14.06 -2.51 3.29
CA LEU A 142 15.47 -2.90 3.34
C LEU A 142 16.27 -1.94 4.22
N PHE A 143 16.10 -0.63 4.03
CA PHE A 143 16.74 0.38 4.87
C PHE A 143 16.42 0.20 6.36
N ALA A 144 15.15 0.01 6.71
CA ALA A 144 14.72 -0.19 8.09
C ALA A 144 15.34 -1.46 8.70
N THR A 145 15.32 -2.58 7.98
CA THR A 145 15.91 -3.85 8.46
C THR A 145 17.42 -3.78 8.62
N ILE A 146 18.13 -3.09 7.73
CA ILE A 146 19.57 -2.88 7.84
C ILE A 146 19.87 -1.98 9.04
N SER A 147 19.08 -0.92 9.24
CA SER A 147 19.25 0.00 10.37
C SER A 147 19.12 -0.71 11.72
N THR A 148 18.13 -1.60 11.88
CA THR A 148 17.98 -2.38 13.12
C THR A 148 19.07 -3.42 13.31
N ALA A 149 19.59 -4.02 12.22
CA ALA A 149 20.71 -4.95 12.30
C ALA A 149 21.98 -4.29 12.85
N PHE A 150 22.26 -3.03 12.48
CA PHE A 150 23.40 -2.27 13.01
C PHE A 150 23.24 -1.84 14.48
N ILE A 151 22.01 -1.70 14.98
CA ILE A 151 21.76 -1.35 16.40
C ILE A 151 22.07 -2.55 17.32
N GLY A 152 21.95 -3.77 16.81
CA GLY A 152 22.19 -5.01 17.57
C GLY A 152 23.59 -5.60 17.44
N SER A 153 24.47 -5.03 16.60
CA SER A 153 25.85 -5.46 16.37
C SER A 153 26.87 -4.63 17.15
#